data_AF-A0A1Y3RMV6-F1
#
_entry.id   AF-A0A1Y3RMV6-F1
#
_cell.length_a   1.000
_cell.length_b   1.000
_cell.length_c   1.000
_cell.angle_alpha   90.00
_cell.angle_beta   90.00
_cell.angle_gamma   90.00
#
_symmetry.space_group_name_H-M   'P 1'
#
loop_
_entity.id
_entity.type
_entity.pdbx_description
1 polymer ?
#
loop_
_entity_poly.entity_id
_entity_poly.type
_entity_poly.pdbx_seq_one_letter_code
_entity_poly.pdbx_strand_id
1 'polypeptide(L)'
;MGRNKELRYDFCIEKDGKTYLIECNGVQHYEAVKFNEKETLKQRKENLNKQKEYDKKKREYAKEHGYVFVEISYLYNYSEEKSLLKRVLGIKD
;
A
#
# COMPACT_ATOMS: atom_id res chain seq x y z
N MET A 1 -2.99 -24.30 3.38
CA MET A 1 -3.64 -23.24 2.57
C MET A 1 -2.75 -22.00 2.59
N GLY A 2 -2.07 -21.69 1.49
CA GLY A 2 -1.16 -20.56 1.42
C GLY A 2 -1.95 -19.25 1.50
N ARG A 3 -1.64 -18.40 2.47
CA ARG A 3 -2.21 -17.04 2.56
C ARG A 3 -1.89 -16.32 1.25
N ASN A 4 -2.90 -15.90 0.49
CA ASN A 4 -2.73 -15.11 -0.72
C ASN A 4 -2.15 -13.74 -0.32
N LYS A 5 -0.82 -13.63 -0.31
CA LYS A 5 -0.10 -12.42 0.15
C LYS A 5 -0.34 -11.22 -0.76
N GLU A 6 -0.83 -11.44 -1.99
CA GLU A 6 -0.99 -10.41 -3.01
C GLU A 6 -2.09 -9.40 -2.67
N LEU A 7 -3.12 -9.81 -1.90
CA LEU A 7 -4.28 -8.99 -1.53
C LEU A 7 -4.36 -8.76 -0.02
N ARG A 8 -3.21 -8.59 0.64
CA ARG A 8 -3.16 -8.17 2.04
C ARG A 8 -3.07 -6.65 2.11
N TYR A 9 -3.90 -6.06 2.97
CA TYR A 9 -3.85 -4.65 3.34
C TYR A 9 -3.36 -4.47 4.77
N ASP A 10 -2.71 -3.33 5.07
CA ASP A 10 -2.31 -2.98 6.43
C ASP A 10 -3.55 -2.69 7.29
N PHE A 11 -4.51 -1.97 6.73
CA PHE A 11 -5.80 -1.69 7.38
C PHE A 11 -6.97 -1.85 6.40
N CYS A 12 -8.10 -2.28 6.97
CA CYS A 12 -9.41 -2.27 6.33
C CYS A 12 -10.38 -1.59 7.28
N ILE A 13 -11.06 -0.53 6.83
CA ILE A 13 -11.98 0.27 7.64
C ILE A 13 -13.32 0.36 6.92
N GLU A 14 -14.39 0.06 7.64
CA GLU A 14 -15.75 0.35 7.18
C GLU A 14 -16.23 1.66 7.83
N LYS A 15 -16.63 2.63 7.00
CA LYS A 15 -17.13 3.93 7.46
C LYS A 15 -18.17 4.46 6.48
N ASP A 16 -19.30 4.92 7.00
CA ASP A 16 -20.40 5.53 6.24
C ASP A 16 -20.87 4.67 5.04
N GLY A 17 -20.93 3.34 5.23
CA GLY A 17 -21.31 2.40 4.18
C GLY A 17 -20.26 2.20 3.07
N LYS A 18 -19.03 2.67 3.27
CA LYS A 18 -17.91 2.49 2.36
C LYS A 18 -16.80 1.68 3.02
N THR A 19 -16.13 0.86 2.22
CA THR A 19 -14.92 0.14 2.61
C THR A 19 -13.68 0.90 2.15
N TYR A 20 -12.79 1.16 3.09
CA TYR A 20 -11.49 1.79 2.88
C TYR A 20 -10.39 0.75 3.07
N LEU A 21 -9.57 0.58 2.04
CA LEU A 21 -8.38 -0.28 2.06
C LEU A 21 -7.15 0.62 2.09
N ILE A 22 -6.28 0.44 3.08
CA ILE A 22 -5.18 1.36 3.36
C ILE A 22 -3.86 0.60 3.39
N GLU A 23 -2.85 1.16 2.71
CA GLU A 23 -1.47 0.70 2.69
C GLU A 23 -0.52 1.81 3.15
N CYS A 24 0.41 1.46 4.02
CA CYS A 24 1.54 2.28 4.41
C CYS A 24 2.79 1.77 3.68
N ASN A 25 3.08 2.36 2.53
CA ASN A 25 4.14 1.93 1.64
C ASN A 25 5.52 2.33 2.20
N GLY A 26 6.26 1.34 2.70
CA GLY A 26 7.68 1.49 3.06
C GLY A 26 8.61 1.58 1.85
N VAL A 27 9.89 1.78 2.12
CA VAL A 27 10.96 1.94 1.10
C VAL A 27 11.01 0.82 0.06
N GLN A 28 10.62 -0.40 0.42
CA GLN A 28 10.57 -1.57 -0.47
C GLN A 28 9.61 -1.46 -1.65
N HIS A 29 8.65 -0.53 -1.63
CA HIS A 29 7.74 -0.28 -2.75
C HIS A 29 8.39 0.57 -3.85
N TYR A 30 9.47 1.29 -3.50
CA TYR A 30 10.07 2.31 -4.36
C TYR A 30 11.44 1.86 -4.88
N GLU A 31 12.21 1.16 -4.06
CA GLU A 31 13.58 0.75 -4.40
C GLU A 31 13.90 -0.69 -4.01
N ALA A 32 14.98 -1.22 -4.60
CA ALA A 32 15.46 -2.56 -4.35
C ALA A 32 16.20 -2.59 -3.01
N VAL A 33 15.49 -2.82 -1.91
CA VAL A 33 16.01 -2.80 -0.53
C VAL A 33 16.74 -4.10 -0.19
N LYS A 34 17.75 -4.04 0.70
CA LYS A 34 18.45 -5.23 1.24
C LYS A 34 17.80 -5.58 2.57
N PHE A 35 17.22 -6.78 2.69
CA PHE A 35 16.65 -7.27 3.94
C PHE A 35 17.60 -8.17 4.72
N ASN A 36 18.53 -8.83 4.05
CA ASN A 36 19.56 -9.63 4.70
C ASN A 36 20.88 -9.62 3.93
N GLU A 37 21.97 -10.00 4.60
CA GLU A 37 23.32 -9.97 4.03
C GLU A 37 23.51 -10.86 2.80
N LYS A 38 22.70 -11.92 2.68
CA LYS A 38 22.80 -12.95 1.64
C LYS A 38 22.04 -12.59 0.36
N GLU A 39 21.23 -11.54 0.36
CA GLU A 39 20.46 -11.14 -0.81
C GLU A 39 21.33 -10.50 -1.90
N THR A 40 21.22 -11.06 -3.09
CA THR A 40 21.84 -10.50 -4.30
C THR A 40 21.05 -9.31 -4.83
N LEU A 41 21.71 -8.42 -5.58
CA LEU A 41 21.03 -7.31 -6.26
C LEU A 41 19.90 -7.79 -7.19
N LYS A 42 20.06 -8.96 -7.83
CA LYS A 42 19.04 -9.57 -8.67
C LYS A 42 17.78 -9.89 -7.88
N GLN A 43 17.91 -10.58 -6.74
CA GLN A 43 16.77 -10.91 -5.87
C GLN A 43 16.07 -9.65 -5.35
N ARG A 44 16.82 -8.61 -5.00
CA ARG A 44 16.25 -7.33 -4.54
C ARG A 44 15.41 -6.66 -5.63
N LYS A 45 15.87 -6.67 -6.88
CA LYS A 45 15.10 -6.16 -8.04
C LYS A 45 13.86 -7.00 -8.32
N GLU A 46 13.96 -8.32 -8.23
CA GLU A 46 12.81 -9.22 -8.37
C GLU A 46 11.77 -8.97 -7.28
N ASN A 47 12.20 -8.76 -6.03
CA ASN A 47 11.31 -8.40 -4.93
C ASN A 47 10.61 -7.06 -5.15
N LEU A 48 11.33 -6.03 -5.62
CA LEU A 48 10.73 -4.74 -5.98
C LEU A 48 9.67 -4.91 -7.10
N ASN A 49 9.97 -5.70 -8.14
CA ASN A 49 9.01 -5.96 -9.21
C ASN A 49 7.76 -6.69 -8.69
N LYS A 50 7.93 -7.66 -7.79
CA LYS A 50 6.80 -8.34 -7.14
C LYS A 50 5.94 -7.38 -6.34
N GLN A 51 6.54 -6.45 -5.58
CA GLN A 51 5.77 -5.44 -4.85
C GLN A 51 4.97 -4.56 -5.80
N LYS A 52 5.55 -4.10 -6.91
CA LYS A 52 4.84 -3.31 -7.93
C LYS A 52 3.65 -4.06 -8.54
N GLU A 53 3.80 -5.36 -8.82
CA GLU A 53 2.70 -6.20 -9.29
C GLU A 53 1.61 -6.37 -8.23
N TYR A 54 1.97 -6.51 -6.96
CA TYR A 54 0.99 -6.58 -5.86
C TYR A 54 0.25 -5.25 -5.69
N ASP A 55 0.96 -4.13 -5.72
CA ASP A 55 0.35 -2.80 -5.63
C ASP A 55 -0.64 -2.57 -6.80
N LYS A 56 -0.29 -3.04 -8.00
CA LYS A 56 -1.20 -3.01 -9.16
C LYS A 56 -2.46 -3.85 -8.91
N LYS A 57 -2.30 -5.11 -8.49
CA LYS A 57 -3.43 -6.01 -8.20
C LYS A 57 -4.33 -5.47 -7.09
N LYS A 58 -3.77 -4.86 -6.05
CA LYS A 58 -4.52 -4.22 -4.97
C LYS A 58 -5.36 -3.04 -5.47
N ARG A 59 -4.77 -2.16 -6.29
CA ARG A 59 -5.49 -1.05 -6.94
C ARG A 59 -6.64 -1.55 -7.82
N GLU A 60 -6.39 -2.57 -8.63
CA GLU A 60 -7.39 -3.19 -9.50
C GLU A 60 -8.53 -3.80 -8.68
N TYR A 61 -8.18 -4.57 -7.65
CA TYR A 61 -9.15 -5.19 -6.74
C TYR A 61 -10.06 -4.16 -6.06
N ALA A 62 -9.49 -3.09 -5.49
CA ALA A 62 -10.28 -2.05 -4.86
C ALA A 62 -11.22 -1.37 -5.85
N LYS A 63 -10.75 -1.09 -7.07
CA LYS A 63 -11.55 -0.49 -8.13
C LYS A 63 -12.71 -1.40 -8.55
N GLU A 64 -12.45 -2.68 -8.78
CA GLU A 64 -13.45 -3.67 -9.20
C GLU A 64 -14.59 -3.83 -8.20
N HIS A 65 -14.30 -3.64 -6.91
CA HIS A 65 -15.27 -3.81 -5.83
C HIS A 65 -15.86 -2.49 -5.31
N GLY A 66 -15.50 -1.35 -5.92
CA GLY A 66 -15.99 -0.04 -5.51
C GLY A 66 -15.46 0.43 -4.15
N TYR A 67 -14.33 -0.11 -3.70
CA TYR A 67 -13.69 0.28 -2.45
C TYR A 67 -12.83 1.53 -2.63
N VAL A 68 -12.65 2.29 -1.54
CA VAL A 68 -11.73 3.43 -1.51
C VAL A 68 -10.34 2.91 -1.16
N PHE A 69 -9.38 3.06 -2.07
CA PHE A 69 -7.99 2.66 -1.83
C PHE A 69 -7.11 3.86 -1.49
N VAL A 70 -6.31 3.73 -0.43
CA VAL A 70 -5.46 4.79 0.12
C VAL A 70 -4.03 4.28 0.24
N GLU A 71 -3.12 4.95 -0.44
CA GLU A 71 -1.69 4.66 -0.35
C GLU A 71 -0.98 5.81 0.37
N ILE A 72 -0.33 5.51 1.48
CA ILE A 72 0.44 6.45 2.28
C ILE A 72 1.91 6.12 2.09
N SER A 73 2.65 7.02 1.43
CA SER A 73 4.09 6.84 1.20
C SER A 73 4.88 7.18 2.44
N TYR A 74 5.89 6.37 2.79
CA TYR A 74 6.87 6.74 3.83
C TYR A 74 7.69 7.99 3.49
N LEU A 75 7.65 8.45 2.23
CA LEU A 75 8.29 9.70 1.79
C LEU A 75 7.46 10.94 2.16
N TYR A 76 6.19 10.77 2.54
CA TYR A 76 5.37 11.88 2.97
C TYR A 76 5.82 12.37 4.34
N ASN A 77 5.85 13.68 4.51
CA ASN A 77 5.90 14.28 5.83
C ASN A 77 4.51 14.28 6.48
N TYR A 78 4.48 14.53 7.79
CA TYR A 78 3.23 14.54 8.58
C TYR A 78 2.14 15.45 7.99
N SER A 79 2.50 16.60 7.41
CA SER A 79 1.54 17.53 6.81
C SER A 79 0.89 16.95 5.56
N GLU A 80 1.67 16.26 4.72
CA GLU A 80 1.19 15.58 3.51
C GLU A 80 0.26 14.42 3.87
N GLU A 81 0.64 13.59 4.85
CA GLU A 81 -0.17 12.48 5.36
C GLU A 81 -1.51 13.00 5.90
N LYS A 82 -1.48 14.02 6.76
CA LYS A 82 -2.69 14.62 7.35
C LYS A 82 -3.61 15.19 6.27
N SER A 83 -3.05 15.82 5.24
CA SER A 83 -3.83 16.39 4.14
C SER A 83 -4.51 15.31 3.30
N LEU A 84 -3.79 14.21 3.01
CA LEU A 84 -4.35 13.05 2.31
C LEU A 84 -5.51 12.44 3.09
N LEU A 85 -5.30 12.15 4.38
CA LEU A 85 -6.29 11.51 5.24
C LEU A 85 -7.54 12.38 5.39
N LYS A 86 -7.40 13.70 5.59
CA LYS A 86 -8.53 14.63 5.62
C LYS A 86 -9.37 14.57 4.35
N ARG A 87 -8.70 14.61 3.18
CA ARG A 87 -9.37 14.56 1.87
C ARG A 87 -10.14 13.25 1.68
N VAL A 88 -9.55 12.12 2.06
CA VAL A 88 -10.13 10.80 1.85
C VAL A 88 -11.26 10.49 2.85
N LEU A 89 -11.06 10.85 4.11
CA LEU A 89 -11.99 10.52 5.20
C LEU A 89 -13.06 11.60 5.44
N GLY A 90 -12.94 12.75 4.75
CA GLY A 90 -13.86 13.88 4.88
C GLY A 90 -13.78 14.59 6.23
N ILE A 91 -12.62 14.52 6.91
CA ILE A 91 -12.41 15.16 8.21
C ILE A 91 -12.21 16.67 7.99
N LYS A 92 -13.11 17.48 8.54
CA LYS A 92 -12.98 18.94 8.59
C LYS A 92 -12.14 19.35 9.80
N ASP A 93 -11.48 20.51 9.70
CA ASP A 93 -10.76 21.14 10.81
C ASP A 93 -11.68 21.48 11.99
#